data_AF-A0A7S2FD63-F1
#
_entry.id   AF-A0A7S2FD63-F1
#
_cell.length_a   1.000
_cell.length_b   1.000
_cell.length_c   1.000
_cell.angle_alpha   90.00
_cell.angle_beta   90.00
_cell.angle_gamma   90.00
#
_symmetry.space_group_name_H-M   'P 1'
#
loop_
_entity.id
_entity.type
_entity.pdbx_description
1 polymer ?
#
loop_
_entity_poly.entity_id
_entity_poly.type
_entity_poly.pdbx_seq_one_letter_code
_entity_poly.pdbx_strand_id
1 'polypeptide(L)'
;GRQPQGDDQPLTGSCTDIVRPYARSTSTRSASDVRPVSVLKQSFDVVREAWAKDRDFAKAREMLRDIRQDLTTQMVRDDFAREVYEYSARLALVNGDFKQFELCSSQLEDIYDQGDLPSTEFLAYRLIWLVSRSERLYLIAFRQRRSRELRLNADPTLKLALEFVSAIETGNLRKACRLASSADELPNAAMQRLMAKALEQRGVRLRLLVAICQSVYESHQPGKEHELLQLLDDCDVFPSEHEDLLPMVFGGDPLGVNGELTAARARAALPLTRNQDPARS
;
A
#
# COMPACT_ATOMS: atom_id res chain seq x y z
N GLY A 1 56.96 -7.42 -2.18
CA GLY A 1 55.78 -8.24 -2.49
C GLY A 1 54.55 -7.55 -1.97
N ARG A 2 53.61 -7.19 -2.86
CA ARG A 2 52.26 -6.78 -2.42
C ARG A 2 51.48 -8.06 -2.16
N GLN A 3 51.13 -8.30 -0.89
CA GLN A 3 50.10 -9.28 -0.58
C GLN A 3 48.75 -8.77 -1.13
N PRO A 4 47.94 -9.60 -1.78
CA PRO A 4 46.57 -9.27 -2.06
C PRO A 4 45.80 -9.35 -0.73
N GLN A 5 45.24 -8.24 -0.26
CA GLN A 5 44.26 -8.26 0.83
C GLN A 5 42.96 -8.82 0.27
N GLY A 6 42.72 -10.11 0.51
CA GLY A 6 41.38 -10.67 0.44
C GLY A 6 40.67 -10.34 1.73
N ASP A 7 39.70 -9.45 1.67
CA ASP A 7 38.80 -9.12 2.79
C ASP A 7 37.35 -9.25 2.30
N ASP A 8 37.00 -10.47 1.91
CA ASP A 8 35.61 -10.91 1.66
C ASP A 8 35.01 -11.54 2.94
N GLN A 9 35.55 -11.20 4.13
CA GLN A 9 34.95 -11.61 5.39
C GLN A 9 33.81 -10.65 5.78
N PRO A 10 32.60 -11.16 6.07
CA PRO A 10 31.51 -10.33 6.55
C PRO A 10 31.94 -9.60 7.83
N LEU A 11 31.83 -8.27 7.83
CA LEU A 11 32.07 -7.46 9.03
C LEU A 11 31.17 -8.01 10.15
N THR A 12 31.74 -8.39 11.29
CA THR A 12 30.96 -8.73 12.48
C THR A 12 30.99 -7.55 13.44
N GLY A 13 29.82 -7.00 13.75
CA GLY A 13 29.69 -5.85 14.64
C GLY A 13 30.06 -6.15 16.09
N SER A 14 30.53 -5.14 16.83
CA SER A 14 30.82 -5.21 18.27
C SER A 14 30.06 -4.18 19.12
N CYS A 15 29.21 -3.35 18.50
CA CYS A 15 28.37 -2.39 19.20
C CYS A 15 27.34 -3.10 20.10
N THR A 16 27.21 -2.65 21.35
CA THR A 16 26.28 -3.25 22.34
C THR A 16 25.06 -2.35 22.63
N ASP A 17 24.94 -1.21 21.95
CA ASP A 17 23.82 -0.29 22.12
C ASP A 17 22.53 -0.92 21.58
N ILE A 18 21.52 -1.11 22.42
CA ILE A 18 20.23 -1.69 21.99
C ILE A 18 19.40 -0.67 21.20
N VAL A 19 19.43 0.60 21.60
CA VAL A 19 18.70 1.68 20.92
C VAL A 19 19.68 2.77 20.53
N ARG A 20 19.71 3.10 19.24
CA ARG A 20 20.56 4.16 18.69
C ARG A 20 19.81 4.94 17.61
N PRO A 21 20.06 6.26 17.49
CA PRO A 21 19.57 7.03 16.35
C PRO A 21 20.14 6.51 15.03
N TYR A 22 19.35 6.55 13.96
CA TYR A 22 19.81 6.19 12.63
C TYR A 22 20.94 7.13 12.17
N ALA A 23 22.13 6.58 11.96
CA ALA A 23 23.25 7.34 11.41
C ALA A 23 23.20 7.40 9.88
N ARG A 24 22.95 8.61 9.34
CA ARG A 24 22.92 8.90 7.89
C ARG A 24 24.30 8.94 7.23
N SER A 25 25.38 8.79 8.00
CA SER A 25 26.75 8.89 7.47
C SER A 25 27.00 7.78 6.46
N THR A 26 27.55 8.16 5.30
CA THR A 26 27.97 7.27 4.21
C THR A 26 29.42 6.82 4.34
N SER A 27 30.12 7.21 5.41
CA SER A 27 31.46 6.73 5.73
C SER A 27 31.45 5.22 5.98
N THR A 28 32.55 4.54 5.63
CA THR A 28 32.77 3.12 5.96
C THR A 28 32.57 2.92 7.46
N ARG A 29 31.54 2.15 7.85
CA ARG A 29 31.26 1.86 9.25
C ARG A 29 32.33 0.93 9.81
N SER A 30 32.84 1.27 10.99
CA SER A 30 33.75 0.40 11.72
C SER A 30 32.98 -0.71 12.45
N ALA A 31 33.66 -1.77 12.89
CA ALA A 31 33.01 -2.85 13.66
C ALA A 31 32.30 -2.32 14.94
N SER A 32 32.86 -1.29 15.58
CA SER A 32 32.26 -0.65 16.75
C SER A 32 30.98 0.14 16.45
N ASP A 33 30.73 0.48 15.18
CA ASP A 33 29.51 1.19 14.76
C ASP A 33 28.37 0.25 14.36
N VAL A 34 28.61 -1.06 14.36
CA VAL A 34 27.66 -2.07 13.87
C VAL A 34 27.34 -3.03 15.01
N ARG A 35 26.06 -3.33 15.21
CA ARG A 35 25.62 -4.28 16.25
C ARG A 35 25.69 -5.71 15.74
N PRO A 36 26.19 -6.67 16.52
CA PRO A 36 26.09 -8.08 16.16
C PRO A 36 24.62 -8.54 16.19
N VAL A 37 24.33 -9.65 15.50
CA VAL A 37 22.97 -10.20 15.33
C VAL A 37 22.24 -10.41 16.67
N SER A 38 22.95 -10.82 17.73
CA SER A 38 22.36 -10.99 19.08
C SER A 38 21.78 -9.69 19.65
N VAL A 39 22.46 -8.56 19.44
CA VAL A 39 22.02 -7.23 19.89
C VAL A 39 20.95 -6.68 18.94
N LEU A 40 21.03 -6.97 17.64
CA LEU A 40 19.98 -6.61 16.68
C LEU A 40 18.65 -7.27 16.99
N LYS A 41 18.63 -8.52 17.46
CA LYS A 41 17.42 -9.20 17.92
C LYS A 41 16.77 -8.45 19.09
N GLN A 42 17.56 -8.08 20.10
CA GLN A 42 17.07 -7.27 21.23
C GLN A 42 16.56 -5.90 20.76
N SER A 43 17.28 -5.26 19.84
CA SER A 43 16.88 -3.98 19.25
C SER A 43 15.53 -4.09 18.54
N PHE A 44 15.31 -5.20 17.82
CA PHE A 44 14.07 -5.48 17.11
C PHE A 44 12.89 -5.71 18.06
N ASP A 45 13.09 -6.41 19.18
CA ASP A 45 12.07 -6.58 20.21
C ASP A 45 11.64 -5.22 20.80
N VAL A 46 12.60 -4.34 21.09
CA VAL A 46 12.30 -2.98 21.57
C VAL A 46 11.49 -2.18 20.55
N VAL A 47 11.77 -2.31 19.25
CA VAL A 47 10.95 -1.67 18.20
C VAL A 47 9.53 -2.22 18.20
N ARG A 48 9.36 -3.53 18.30
CA ARG A 48 8.04 -4.18 18.31
C ARG A 48 7.22 -3.73 19.51
N GLU A 49 7.82 -3.67 20.69
CA GLU A 49 7.18 -3.17 21.90
C GLU A 49 6.81 -1.68 21.79
N ALA A 50 7.73 -0.85 21.31
CA ALA A 50 7.49 0.58 21.13
C ALA A 50 6.36 0.84 20.12
N TRP A 51 6.33 0.10 19.00
CA TRP A 51 5.24 0.18 18.02
C TRP A 51 3.91 -0.28 18.61
N ALA A 52 3.90 -1.38 19.39
CA ALA A 52 2.69 -1.89 20.02
C ALA A 52 2.09 -0.89 21.02
N LYS A 53 2.94 -0.15 21.74
CA LYS A 53 2.54 0.82 22.77
C LYS A 53 2.13 2.18 22.19
N ASP A 54 3.00 2.79 21.40
CA ASP A 54 2.90 4.22 21.05
C ASP A 54 2.35 4.43 19.63
N ARG A 55 2.39 3.40 18.76
CA ARG A 55 2.05 3.49 17.33
C ARG A 55 2.75 4.65 16.59
N ASP A 56 3.91 5.07 17.10
CA ASP A 56 4.73 6.10 16.47
C ASP A 56 5.50 5.51 15.29
N PHE A 57 4.97 5.73 14.09
CA PHE A 57 5.55 5.18 12.87
C PHE A 57 6.87 5.85 12.51
N ALA A 58 7.04 7.14 12.78
CA ALA A 58 8.28 7.85 12.46
C ALA A 58 9.44 7.25 13.25
N LYS A 59 9.25 7.05 14.56
CA LYS A 59 10.23 6.41 15.44
C LYS A 59 10.49 4.95 15.04
N ALA A 60 9.43 4.16 14.84
CA ALA A 60 9.57 2.76 14.44
C ALA A 60 10.31 2.61 13.10
N ARG A 61 9.97 3.45 12.10
CA ARG A 61 10.63 3.48 10.80
C ARG A 61 12.12 3.77 10.94
N GLU A 62 12.51 4.76 11.73
CA GLU A 62 13.92 5.12 11.92
C GLU A 62 14.72 4.01 12.61
N MET A 63 14.17 3.40 13.67
CA MET A 63 14.82 2.28 14.36
C MET A 63 14.98 1.06 13.44
N LEU A 64 13.93 0.70 12.69
CA LEU A 64 14.00 -0.41 11.73
C LEU A 64 15.00 -0.13 10.61
N ARG A 65 15.11 1.13 10.16
CA ARG A 65 16.10 1.53 9.17
C ARG A 65 17.53 1.35 9.68
N ASP A 66 17.77 1.63 10.96
CA ASP A 66 19.08 1.42 11.59
C ASP A 66 19.42 -0.07 11.75
N ILE A 67 18.45 -0.90 12.15
CA ILE A 67 18.61 -2.36 12.22
C ILE A 67 18.94 -2.93 10.84
N ARG A 68 18.15 -2.57 9.80
CA ARG A 68 18.38 -3.06 8.43
C ARG A 68 19.72 -2.61 7.87
N GLN A 69 20.20 -1.42 8.22
CA GLN A 69 21.52 -0.95 7.81
C GLN A 69 22.63 -1.83 8.39
N ASP A 70 22.56 -2.16 9.68
CA ASP A 70 23.53 -3.07 10.30
C ASP A 70 23.47 -4.48 9.69
N LEU A 71 22.28 -4.98 9.35
CA LEU A 71 22.13 -6.26 8.64
C LEU A 71 22.80 -6.22 7.25
N THR A 72 22.59 -5.16 6.48
CA THR A 72 23.21 -4.99 5.16
C THR A 72 24.73 -4.88 5.26
N THR A 73 25.26 -4.11 6.22
CA THR A 73 26.72 -3.98 6.41
C THR A 73 27.36 -5.31 6.77
N GLN A 74 26.68 -6.16 7.54
CA GLN A 74 27.15 -7.50 7.91
C GLN A 74 26.81 -8.58 6.87
N MET A 75 26.15 -8.21 5.77
CA MET A 75 25.66 -9.12 4.72
C MET A 75 24.78 -10.27 5.24
N VAL A 76 24.04 -10.05 6.32
CA VAL A 76 23.15 -11.06 6.94
C VAL A 76 21.87 -11.19 6.12
N ARG A 77 21.55 -12.42 5.70
CA ARG A 77 20.38 -12.76 4.85
C ARG A 77 19.62 -14.01 5.33
N ASP A 78 19.67 -14.26 6.63
CA ASP A 78 19.01 -15.40 7.26
C ASP A 78 17.52 -15.11 7.58
N ASP A 79 16.86 -16.06 8.25
CA ASP A 79 15.49 -15.95 8.76
C ASP A 79 15.23 -14.68 9.58
N PHE A 80 16.23 -14.22 10.34
CA PHE A 80 16.08 -13.01 11.16
C PHE A 80 16.07 -11.77 10.27
N ALA A 81 16.96 -11.70 9.27
CA ALA A 81 16.90 -10.61 8.29
C ALA A 81 15.54 -10.60 7.58
N ARG A 82 15.06 -11.76 7.12
CA ARG A 82 13.73 -11.91 6.52
C ARG A 82 12.62 -11.35 7.42
N GLU A 83 12.59 -11.74 8.70
CA GLU A 83 11.59 -11.25 9.67
C GLU A 83 11.62 -9.72 9.81
N VAL A 84 12.82 -9.12 9.96
CA VAL A 84 12.98 -7.67 10.08
C VAL A 84 12.50 -6.95 8.82
N TYR A 85 12.86 -7.45 7.63
CA TYR A 85 12.44 -6.86 6.36
C TYR A 85 10.94 -6.99 6.12
N GLU A 86 10.35 -8.15 6.40
CA GLU A 86 8.90 -8.36 6.27
C GLU A 86 8.13 -7.47 7.25
N TYR A 87 8.55 -7.40 8.51
CA TYR A 87 7.93 -6.51 9.49
C TYR A 87 8.00 -5.05 9.05
N SER A 88 9.17 -4.61 8.57
CA SER A 88 9.37 -3.26 8.03
C SER A 88 8.46 -2.96 6.84
N ALA A 89 8.32 -3.90 5.91
CA ALA A 89 7.46 -3.76 4.74
C ALA A 89 5.97 -3.68 5.15
N ARG A 90 5.51 -4.52 6.09
CA ARG A 90 4.13 -4.46 6.62
C ARG A 90 3.84 -3.09 7.25
N LEU A 91 4.73 -2.60 8.14
CA LEU A 91 4.55 -1.29 8.76
C LEU A 91 4.53 -0.17 7.73
N ALA A 92 5.42 -0.22 6.73
CA ALA A 92 5.45 0.75 5.65
C ALA A 92 4.12 0.80 4.88
N LEU A 93 3.57 -0.36 4.51
CA LEU A 93 2.29 -0.43 3.80
C LEU A 93 1.11 0.10 4.63
N VAL A 94 1.00 -0.31 5.90
CA VAL A 94 -0.09 0.15 6.78
C VAL A 94 -0.09 1.67 6.93
N ASN A 95 1.09 2.28 6.94
CA ASN A 95 1.27 3.73 7.10
C ASN A 95 1.48 4.48 5.77
N GLY A 96 1.20 3.86 4.62
CA GLY A 96 1.26 4.52 3.30
C GLY A 96 2.67 4.87 2.79
N ASP A 97 3.74 4.36 3.40
CA ASP A 97 5.11 4.59 2.96
C ASP A 97 5.54 3.60 1.87
N PHE A 98 4.97 3.78 0.67
CA PHE A 98 5.23 2.91 -0.47
C PHE A 98 6.70 2.88 -0.91
N LYS A 99 7.45 3.98 -0.69
CA LYS A 99 8.88 4.04 -1.00
C LYS A 99 9.68 3.11 -0.09
N GLN A 100 9.40 3.14 1.21
CA GLN A 100 10.06 2.22 2.15
C GLN A 100 9.66 0.76 1.90
N PHE A 101 8.40 0.51 1.54
CA PHE A 101 7.96 -0.82 1.12
C PHE A 101 8.74 -1.31 -0.09
N GLU A 102 8.89 -0.50 -1.14
CA GLU A 102 9.62 -0.89 -2.36
C GLU A 102 11.08 -1.27 -2.06
N LEU A 103 11.76 -0.48 -1.24
CA LEU A 103 13.13 -0.77 -0.80
C LEU A 103 13.22 -2.11 -0.05
N CYS A 104 12.29 -2.37 0.87
CA CYS A 104 12.25 -3.64 1.60
C CYS A 104 11.87 -4.81 0.68
N SER A 105 10.94 -4.61 -0.25
CA SER A 105 10.51 -5.64 -1.21
C SER A 105 11.65 -6.07 -2.12
N SER A 106 12.53 -5.15 -2.56
CA SER A 106 13.69 -5.50 -3.37
C SER A 106 14.69 -6.36 -2.58
N GLN A 107 14.97 -6.02 -1.33
CA GLN A 107 15.87 -6.80 -0.47
C GLN A 107 15.29 -8.18 -0.14
N LEU A 108 13.97 -8.26 0.04
CA LEU A 108 13.28 -9.54 0.26
C LEU A 108 13.37 -10.46 -0.95
N GLU A 109 13.33 -9.94 -2.19
CA GLU A 109 13.53 -10.78 -3.39
C GLU A 109 14.90 -11.47 -3.36
N ASP A 110 15.97 -10.76 -2.99
CA ASP A 110 17.31 -11.34 -2.88
C ASP A 110 17.39 -12.41 -1.78
N ILE A 111 16.71 -12.19 -0.65
CA ILE A 111 16.64 -13.16 0.46
C ILE A 111 15.84 -14.42 0.03
N TYR A 112 14.70 -14.23 -0.62
CA TYR A 112 13.85 -15.34 -1.07
C TYR A 112 14.45 -16.17 -2.22
N ASP A 113 15.39 -15.61 -2.97
CA ASP A 113 16.11 -16.33 -4.01
C ASP A 113 17.26 -17.19 -3.42
N GLN A 114 17.63 -17.00 -2.15
CA GLN A 114 18.71 -17.74 -1.47
C GLN A 114 18.26 -19.00 -0.71
N GLY A 115 16.96 -19.21 -0.50
CA GLY A 115 16.47 -20.47 0.06
C GLY A 115 15.06 -20.44 0.64
N ASP A 116 14.62 -19.30 1.17
CA ASP A 116 13.31 -19.20 1.80
C ASP A 116 12.21 -18.86 0.78
N LEU A 117 11.08 -19.55 0.87
CA LEU A 117 9.91 -19.19 0.08
C LEU A 117 9.22 -17.97 0.69
N PRO A 118 8.79 -17.01 -0.14
CA PRO A 118 7.95 -15.91 0.33
C PRO A 118 6.63 -16.45 0.90
N SER A 119 6.15 -15.78 1.94
CA SER A 119 4.79 -16.02 2.43
C SER A 119 3.76 -15.66 1.35
N THR A 120 2.57 -16.28 1.42
CA THR A 120 1.45 -15.99 0.51
C THR A 120 1.05 -14.52 0.53
N GLU A 121 1.16 -13.88 1.70
CA GLU A 121 1.00 -12.45 1.91
C GLU A 121 2.00 -11.62 1.06
N PHE A 122 3.29 -11.92 1.10
CA PHE A 122 4.30 -11.18 0.36
C PHE A 122 4.25 -11.44 -1.15
N LEU A 123 3.86 -12.64 -1.57
CA LEU A 123 3.50 -12.91 -2.97
C LEU A 123 2.35 -12.01 -3.43
N ALA A 124 1.29 -11.89 -2.62
CA ALA A 124 0.16 -11.02 -2.91
C ALA A 124 0.57 -9.55 -3.04
N TYR A 125 1.37 -9.04 -2.09
CA TYR A 125 1.89 -7.66 -2.15
C TYR A 125 2.68 -7.39 -3.41
N ARG A 126 3.59 -8.31 -3.77
CA ARG A 126 4.44 -8.13 -4.95
C ARG A 126 3.61 -8.11 -6.24
N LEU A 127 2.62 -8.98 -6.36
CA LEU A 127 1.71 -8.99 -7.51
C LEU A 127 0.94 -7.66 -7.65
N ILE A 128 0.38 -7.15 -6.56
CA ILE A 128 -0.40 -5.91 -6.56
C ILE A 128 0.51 -4.70 -6.86
N TRP A 129 1.71 -4.67 -6.29
CA TRP A 129 2.69 -3.61 -6.56
C TRP A 129 3.15 -3.57 -8.02
N LEU A 130 3.48 -4.73 -8.61
CA LEU A 130 3.92 -4.79 -10.01
C LEU A 130 2.82 -4.34 -10.99
N VAL A 131 1.55 -4.69 -10.71
CA VAL A 131 0.44 -4.23 -11.54
C VAL A 131 0.14 -2.74 -11.35
N SER A 132 0.33 -2.19 -10.16
CA SER A 132 0.11 -0.76 -9.87
C SER A 132 1.04 0.11 -10.71
N ARG A 133 2.33 -0.26 -10.81
CA ARG A 133 3.34 0.45 -11.59
C ARG A 133 3.25 0.25 -13.11
N SER A 134 2.28 -0.53 -13.57
CA SER A 134 2.14 -0.90 -15.00
C SER A 134 3.38 -1.59 -15.58
N GLU A 135 4.12 -2.32 -14.73
CA GLU A 135 5.36 -3.01 -15.09
C GLU A 135 5.10 -4.42 -15.62
N ARG A 136 4.50 -4.49 -16.80
CA ARG A 136 4.01 -5.76 -17.38
C ARG A 136 5.10 -6.83 -17.52
N LEU A 137 6.31 -6.44 -17.93
CA LEU A 137 7.41 -7.40 -18.12
C LEU A 137 7.87 -8.02 -16.79
N TYR A 138 8.00 -7.20 -15.75
CA TYR A 138 8.36 -7.67 -14.42
C TYR A 138 7.27 -8.55 -13.81
N LEU A 139 5.99 -8.21 -14.00
CA LEU A 139 4.87 -9.04 -13.56
C LEU A 139 4.87 -10.42 -14.23
N ILE A 140 5.13 -10.48 -15.55
CA ILE A 140 5.24 -11.75 -16.29
C ILE A 140 6.41 -12.58 -15.77
N ALA A 141 7.59 -11.97 -15.63
CA ALA A 141 8.79 -12.64 -15.13
C ALA A 141 8.58 -13.18 -13.70
N PHE A 142 7.95 -12.39 -12.83
CA PHE A 142 7.63 -12.80 -11.47
C PHE A 142 6.66 -13.99 -11.44
N ARG A 143 5.57 -13.93 -12.23
CA ARG A 143 4.61 -15.04 -12.35
C ARG A 143 5.25 -16.33 -12.87
N GLN A 144 6.21 -16.23 -13.79
CA GLN A 144 6.95 -17.38 -14.30
C GLN A 144 7.88 -17.97 -13.24
N ARG A 145 8.67 -17.12 -12.57
CA ARG A 145 9.62 -17.51 -11.52
C ARG A 145 8.92 -18.20 -10.35
N ARG A 146 7.75 -17.70 -9.94
CA ARG A 146 6.97 -18.20 -8.80
C ARG A 146 5.74 -19.01 -9.21
N SER A 147 5.76 -19.63 -10.40
CA SER A 147 4.58 -20.28 -10.99
C SER A 147 4.05 -21.47 -10.19
N ARG A 148 4.90 -22.19 -9.44
CA ARG A 148 4.49 -23.32 -8.60
C ARG A 148 3.74 -22.81 -7.37
N GLU A 149 4.31 -21.81 -6.71
CA GLU A 149 3.76 -21.16 -5.52
C GLU A 149 2.42 -20.49 -5.84
N LEU A 150 2.31 -19.82 -6.99
CA LEU A 150 1.06 -19.16 -7.39
C LEU A 150 -0.07 -20.13 -7.77
N ARG A 151 0.24 -21.38 -8.17
CA ARG A 151 -0.75 -22.38 -8.59
C ARG A 151 -1.22 -23.30 -7.46
N LEU A 152 -0.31 -23.66 -6.55
CA LEU A 152 -0.58 -24.68 -5.53
C LEU A 152 -1.18 -24.09 -4.25
N ASN A 153 -1.13 -22.77 -4.07
CA ASN A 153 -1.63 -22.13 -2.87
C ASN A 153 -3.14 -21.90 -2.92
N ALA A 154 -3.85 -22.50 -1.95
CA ALA A 154 -5.29 -22.31 -1.76
C ALA A 154 -5.63 -21.05 -0.93
N ASP A 155 -4.61 -20.29 -0.52
CA ASP A 155 -4.72 -19.15 0.39
C ASP A 155 -5.67 -18.06 -0.14
N PRO A 156 -6.65 -17.61 0.67
CA PRO A 156 -7.60 -16.57 0.27
C PRO A 156 -6.95 -15.22 -0.09
N THR A 157 -5.88 -14.82 0.59
CA THR A 157 -5.16 -13.57 0.36
C THR A 157 -4.54 -13.57 -1.04
N LEU A 158 -3.89 -14.67 -1.39
CA LEU A 158 -3.26 -14.80 -2.70
C LEU A 158 -4.29 -14.89 -3.83
N LYS A 159 -5.41 -15.59 -3.62
CA LYS A 159 -6.52 -15.64 -4.58
C LYS A 159 -7.10 -14.25 -4.83
N LEU A 160 -7.38 -13.51 -3.76
CA LEU A 160 -7.89 -12.14 -3.83
C LEU A 160 -6.92 -11.23 -4.62
N ALA A 161 -5.62 -11.31 -4.34
CA ALA A 161 -4.61 -10.56 -5.09
C ALA A 161 -4.56 -10.92 -6.58
N LEU A 162 -4.63 -12.21 -6.92
CA LEU A 162 -4.65 -12.67 -8.31
C LEU A 162 -5.90 -12.17 -9.06
N GLU A 163 -7.06 -12.23 -8.42
CA GLU A 163 -8.32 -11.72 -8.98
C GLU A 163 -8.29 -10.20 -9.18
N PHE A 164 -7.74 -9.46 -8.21
CA PHE A 164 -7.56 -8.02 -8.31
C PHE A 164 -6.62 -7.66 -9.47
N VAL A 165 -5.47 -8.32 -9.57
CA VAL A 165 -4.51 -8.10 -10.66
C VAL A 165 -5.14 -8.40 -12.01
N SER A 166 -5.90 -9.49 -12.13
CA SER A 166 -6.62 -9.82 -13.37
C SER A 166 -7.66 -8.75 -13.74
N ALA A 167 -8.40 -8.22 -12.75
CA ALA A 167 -9.34 -7.13 -12.96
C ALA A 167 -8.64 -5.85 -13.46
N ILE A 168 -7.47 -5.52 -12.89
CA ILE A 168 -6.67 -4.37 -13.34
C ILE A 168 -6.10 -4.57 -14.76
N GLU A 169 -5.58 -5.75 -15.07
CA GLU A 169 -5.02 -6.10 -16.40
C GLU A 169 -6.09 -6.08 -17.50
N THR A 170 -7.32 -6.51 -17.19
CA THR A 170 -8.46 -6.54 -18.13
C THR A 170 -9.22 -5.21 -18.20
N GLY A 171 -8.88 -4.24 -17.35
CA GLY A 171 -9.59 -2.95 -17.28
C GLY A 171 -10.96 -3.03 -16.61
N ASN A 172 -11.30 -4.12 -15.92
CA ASN A 172 -12.54 -4.27 -15.18
C ASN A 172 -12.48 -3.53 -13.84
N LEU A 173 -12.62 -2.20 -13.90
CA LEU A 173 -12.48 -1.32 -12.74
C LEU A 173 -13.59 -1.55 -11.68
N ARG A 174 -14.80 -1.92 -12.11
CA ARG A 174 -15.89 -2.29 -11.20
C ARG A 174 -15.54 -3.50 -10.35
N LYS A 175 -14.99 -4.56 -10.96
CA LYS A 175 -14.52 -5.72 -10.19
C LYS A 175 -13.38 -5.33 -9.26
N ALA A 176 -12.43 -4.52 -9.74
CA ALA A 176 -11.27 -4.10 -8.93
C ALA A 176 -11.67 -3.28 -7.69
N CYS A 177 -12.57 -2.30 -7.80
CA CYS A 177 -13.04 -1.53 -6.64
C CYS A 177 -13.83 -2.40 -5.67
N ARG A 178 -14.73 -3.27 -6.15
CA ARG A 178 -15.45 -4.21 -5.27
C ARG A 178 -14.50 -5.11 -4.48
N LEU A 179 -13.45 -5.63 -5.13
CA LEU A 179 -12.44 -6.46 -4.45
C LEU A 179 -11.62 -5.67 -3.43
N ALA A 180 -11.33 -4.39 -3.71
CA ALA A 180 -10.61 -3.51 -2.79
C ALA A 180 -11.46 -3.16 -1.54
N SER A 181 -12.78 -3.02 -1.71
CA SER A 181 -13.73 -2.67 -0.64
C SER A 181 -14.21 -3.89 0.16
N SER A 182 -14.43 -5.04 -0.49
CA SER A 182 -14.75 -6.31 0.19
C SER A 182 -13.59 -6.85 1.04
N ALA A 183 -12.40 -6.27 0.88
CA ALA A 183 -11.23 -6.65 1.65
C ALA A 183 -11.34 -6.24 3.14
N ASP A 184 -12.38 -5.53 3.57
CA ASP A 184 -12.64 -5.28 5.00
C ASP A 184 -12.92 -6.56 5.81
N GLU A 185 -13.32 -7.65 5.14
CA GLU A 185 -13.59 -8.96 5.76
C GLU A 185 -12.39 -9.94 5.70
N LEU A 186 -11.28 -9.58 5.05
CA LEU A 186 -10.08 -10.43 4.85
C LEU A 186 -8.77 -9.69 5.19
N PRO A 187 -7.69 -10.37 5.62
CA PRO A 187 -7.04 -10.05 6.89
C PRO A 187 -5.84 -9.09 6.84
N ASN A 188 -5.78 -8.11 5.92
CA ASN A 188 -4.58 -7.25 5.88
C ASN A 188 -4.76 -5.81 5.36
N ALA A 189 -4.76 -4.85 6.29
CA ALA A 189 -4.76 -3.41 6.02
C ALA A 189 -3.64 -2.98 5.05
N ALA A 190 -2.50 -3.66 5.05
CA ALA A 190 -1.41 -3.39 4.11
C ALA A 190 -1.78 -3.77 2.66
N MET A 191 -2.49 -4.88 2.45
CA MET A 191 -2.96 -5.27 1.12
C MET A 191 -4.00 -4.28 0.59
N GLN A 192 -4.93 -3.86 1.43
CA GLN A 192 -5.93 -2.84 1.10
C GLN A 192 -5.25 -1.54 0.65
N ARG A 193 -4.26 -1.06 1.40
CA ARG A 193 -3.45 0.12 1.04
C ARG A 193 -2.78 -0.02 -0.34
N LEU A 194 -2.27 -1.20 -0.67
CA LEU A 194 -1.70 -1.48 -1.99
C LEU A 194 -2.75 -1.48 -3.10
N MET A 195 -3.91 -2.09 -2.87
CA MET A 195 -5.01 -2.10 -3.85
C MET A 195 -5.54 -0.69 -4.10
N ALA A 196 -5.75 0.10 -3.05
CA ALA A 196 -6.11 1.51 -3.15
C ALA A 196 -5.05 2.29 -3.94
N LYS A 197 -3.76 2.08 -3.65
CA LYS A 197 -2.68 2.72 -4.41
C LYS A 197 -2.68 2.32 -5.89
N ALA A 198 -2.99 1.07 -6.19
CA ALA A 198 -3.10 0.60 -7.57
C ALA A 198 -4.27 1.26 -8.31
N LEU A 199 -5.42 1.44 -7.66
CA LEU A 199 -6.57 2.15 -8.23
C LEU A 199 -6.25 3.64 -8.46
N GLU A 200 -5.55 4.27 -7.51
CA GLU A 200 -5.06 5.65 -7.61
C GLU A 200 -4.12 5.83 -8.81
N GLN A 201 -3.08 5.00 -8.92
CA GLN A 201 -2.09 5.06 -10.01
C GLN A 201 -2.70 4.81 -11.40
N ARG A 202 -3.81 4.08 -11.44
CA ARG A 202 -4.58 3.85 -12.66
C ARG A 202 -5.57 4.99 -12.94
N GLY A 203 -5.63 6.03 -12.12
CA GLY A 203 -6.54 7.16 -12.30
C GLY A 203 -8.01 6.71 -12.37
N VAL A 204 -8.39 5.68 -11.61
CA VAL A 204 -9.75 5.11 -11.65
C VAL A 204 -10.79 6.18 -11.30
N ARG A 205 -10.55 6.95 -10.24
CA ARG A 205 -11.42 8.07 -9.81
C ARG A 205 -11.63 9.08 -10.94
N LEU A 206 -10.56 9.55 -11.56
CA LEU A 206 -10.63 10.50 -12.69
C LEU A 206 -11.38 9.92 -13.89
N ARG A 207 -11.13 8.66 -14.23
CA ARG A 207 -11.82 8.00 -15.35
C ARG A 207 -13.32 7.82 -15.08
N LEU A 208 -13.70 7.52 -13.84
CA LEU A 208 -15.10 7.44 -13.43
C LEU A 208 -15.77 8.82 -13.48
N LEU A 209 -15.13 9.86 -12.95
CA LEU A 209 -15.65 11.23 -13.00
C LEU A 209 -15.86 11.70 -14.44
N VAL A 210 -14.91 11.44 -15.34
CA VAL A 210 -15.07 11.77 -16.77
C VAL A 210 -16.24 11.00 -17.38
N ALA A 211 -16.39 9.71 -17.08
CA ALA A 211 -17.50 8.91 -17.58
C ALA A 211 -18.86 9.39 -17.05
N ILE A 212 -18.93 9.83 -15.79
CA ILE A 212 -20.11 10.44 -15.19
C ILE A 212 -20.45 11.73 -15.94
N CYS A 213 -19.50 12.66 -16.06
CA CYS A 213 -19.69 13.93 -16.78
C CYS A 213 -20.14 13.72 -18.22
N GLN A 214 -19.57 12.74 -18.93
CA GLN A 214 -20.00 12.36 -20.27
C GLN A 214 -21.43 11.83 -20.28
N SER A 215 -21.78 10.94 -19.35
CA SER A 215 -23.14 10.38 -19.28
C SER A 215 -24.22 11.43 -18.98
N VAL A 216 -23.89 12.43 -18.15
CA VAL A 216 -24.75 13.57 -17.83
C VAL A 216 -24.86 14.51 -19.03
N TYR A 217 -23.75 14.84 -19.68
CA TYR A 217 -23.72 15.75 -20.82
C TYR A 217 -24.47 15.17 -22.04
N GLU A 218 -24.25 13.89 -22.35
CA GLU A 218 -24.88 13.21 -23.50
C GLU A 218 -26.38 12.89 -23.31
N SER A 219 -26.93 13.18 -22.12
CA SER A 219 -28.37 13.30 -21.84
C SER A 219 -29.28 12.16 -22.35
N HIS A 220 -28.87 10.89 -22.30
CA HIS A 220 -29.75 9.78 -22.76
C HIS A 220 -29.79 8.50 -21.91
N GLN A 221 -29.11 8.42 -20.76
CA GLN A 221 -29.19 7.21 -19.89
C GLN A 221 -29.19 7.53 -18.38
N PRO A 222 -30.32 7.99 -17.82
CA PRO A 222 -30.44 8.36 -16.40
C PRO A 222 -30.15 7.23 -15.38
N GLY A 223 -29.95 5.98 -15.81
CA GLY A 223 -29.52 4.88 -14.93
C GLY A 223 -27.99 4.69 -14.82
N LYS A 224 -27.23 5.14 -15.83
CA LYS A 224 -25.78 4.89 -15.90
C LYS A 224 -24.99 5.81 -14.96
N GLU A 225 -25.49 7.03 -14.76
CA GLU A 225 -24.95 7.98 -13.79
C GLU A 225 -25.00 7.42 -12.37
N HIS A 226 -26.14 6.88 -11.94
CA HIS A 226 -26.30 6.30 -10.61
C HIS A 226 -25.35 5.11 -10.37
N GLU A 227 -25.20 4.23 -11.36
CA GLU A 227 -24.30 3.07 -11.29
C GLU A 227 -22.81 3.48 -11.22
N LEU A 228 -22.45 4.61 -11.83
CA LEU A 228 -21.10 5.17 -11.80
C LEU A 228 -20.83 5.95 -10.51
N LEU A 229 -21.84 6.64 -9.95
CA LEU A 229 -21.76 7.29 -8.64
C LEU A 229 -21.57 6.26 -7.53
N GLN A 230 -22.37 5.19 -7.51
CA GLN A 230 -22.17 4.07 -6.58
C GLN A 230 -20.77 3.47 -6.71
N LEU A 231 -20.27 3.31 -7.94
CA LEU A 231 -18.91 2.81 -8.14
C LEU A 231 -17.84 3.81 -7.67
N LEU A 232 -18.08 5.12 -7.80
CA LEU A 232 -17.19 6.15 -7.29
C LEU A 232 -17.10 6.07 -5.76
N ASP A 233 -18.25 5.90 -5.09
CA ASP A 233 -18.34 5.70 -3.64
C ASP A 233 -17.64 4.40 -3.21
N ASP A 234 -17.87 3.30 -3.94
CA ASP A 234 -17.19 2.01 -3.73
C ASP A 234 -15.68 2.11 -3.96
N CYS A 235 -15.22 3.03 -4.82
CA CYS A 235 -13.80 3.27 -5.06
C CYS A 235 -13.22 4.31 -4.09
N ASP A 236 -14.03 4.96 -3.24
CA ASP A 236 -13.61 5.95 -2.25
C ASP A 236 -12.97 5.29 -1.00
N VAL A 237 -12.18 4.24 -1.25
CA VAL A 237 -11.28 3.55 -0.30
C VAL A 237 -10.06 4.42 0.04
N PHE A 238 -10.09 5.72 -0.23
CA PHE A 238 -8.98 6.64 -0.05
C PHE A 238 -9.04 7.24 1.36
N PRO A 239 -8.13 6.90 2.28
CA PRO A 239 -7.94 7.71 3.47
C PRO A 239 -7.52 9.11 3.04
N SER A 240 -8.21 10.10 3.59
CA SER A 240 -8.07 11.51 3.30
C SER A 240 -6.71 12.06 3.73
N GLU A 241 -5.69 11.91 2.88
CA GLU A 241 -4.51 12.79 2.93
C GLU A 241 -4.69 14.03 2.03
N HIS A 242 -5.78 14.09 1.27
CA HIS A 242 -6.08 15.15 0.30
C HIS A 242 -7.55 15.64 0.34
N GLU A 243 -8.23 15.56 1.48
CA GLU A 243 -9.53 16.27 1.65
C GLU A 243 -9.39 17.79 1.45
N ASP A 244 -8.18 18.34 1.62
CA ASP A 244 -7.88 19.76 1.42
C ASP A 244 -7.75 20.20 -0.05
N LEU A 245 -7.86 19.29 -1.04
CA LEU A 245 -7.77 19.65 -2.46
C LEU A 245 -9.12 19.71 -3.18
N LEU A 246 -10.21 19.19 -2.59
CA LEU A 246 -11.55 19.32 -3.16
C LEU A 246 -12.10 20.77 -3.16
N PRO A 247 -11.71 21.68 -2.25
CA PRO A 247 -12.07 23.10 -2.38
C PRO A 247 -11.32 23.83 -3.49
N MET A 248 -10.21 23.28 -4.02
CA MET A 248 -9.37 23.96 -5.01
C MET A 248 -9.78 23.70 -6.47
N VAL A 249 -10.63 22.70 -6.73
CA VAL A 249 -11.13 22.40 -8.09
C VAL A 249 -12.50 23.03 -8.37
N PHE A 250 -13.28 23.32 -7.32
CA PHE A 250 -14.59 24.00 -7.43
C PHE A 250 -14.69 25.33 -6.67
N GLY A 251 -13.60 25.79 -6.04
CA GLY A 251 -13.51 27.11 -5.40
C GLY A 251 -13.07 28.20 -6.38
N GLY A 252 -13.90 28.47 -7.37
CA GLY A 252 -13.65 29.53 -8.35
C GLY A 252 -14.71 29.51 -9.43
N ASP A 253 -15.68 30.40 -9.28
CA ASP A 253 -16.71 30.69 -10.28
C ASP A 253 -16.06 31.00 -11.65
N PRO A 254 -16.19 30.16 -12.70
CA PRO A 254 -15.63 30.47 -14.01
C PRO A 254 -16.52 31.44 -14.81
N LEU A 255 -17.73 31.75 -14.32
CA LEU A 255 -18.68 32.60 -15.02
C LEU A 255 -19.40 33.45 -13.98
N GLY A 256 -18.72 34.50 -13.50
CA GLY A 256 -19.27 35.48 -12.59
C GLY A 256 -20.64 35.99 -13.05
N VAL A 257 -21.70 35.39 -12.52
CA VAL A 257 -23.07 35.92 -12.53
C VAL A 257 -23.83 35.35 -11.32
N ASN A 258 -23.82 36.12 -10.24
CA ASN A 258 -24.81 36.13 -9.15
C ASN A 258 -24.98 34.83 -8.34
N GLY A 259 -24.10 34.65 -7.35
CA GLY A 259 -24.34 33.83 -6.18
C GLY A 259 -25.45 34.41 -5.32
N GLU A 260 -26.67 33.87 -5.44
CA GLU A 260 -27.69 33.92 -4.37
C GLU A 260 -28.82 32.88 -4.52
N LEU A 261 -28.81 32.01 -5.55
CA LEU A 261 -29.95 31.12 -5.86
C LEU A 261 -29.77 29.62 -5.57
N THR A 262 -28.59 29.15 -5.15
CA THR A 262 -28.31 27.71 -5.07
C THR A 262 -28.63 27.06 -3.71
N ALA A 263 -28.64 27.82 -2.62
CA ALA A 263 -28.95 27.28 -1.28
C ALA A 263 -30.47 27.10 -1.02
N ALA A 264 -31.32 27.92 -1.64
CA ALA A 264 -32.76 27.90 -1.43
C ALA A 264 -33.47 26.79 -2.23
N ARG A 265 -32.92 26.35 -3.37
CA ARG A 265 -33.53 25.31 -4.23
C ARG A 265 -33.23 23.87 -3.78
N ALA A 266 -32.14 23.63 -3.07
CA ALA A 266 -31.81 22.29 -2.55
C ALA A 266 -32.74 21.84 -1.40
N ARG A 267 -33.45 22.75 -0.73
CA ARG A 267 -34.47 22.40 0.29
C ARG A 267 -35.89 22.23 -0.27
N ALA A 268 -36.12 22.56 -1.54
CA ALA A 268 -37.45 22.49 -2.17
C ALA A 268 -37.70 21.23 -3.03
N ALA A 269 -36.70 20.34 -3.15
CA ALA A 269 -36.78 19.14 -4.01
C ALA A 269 -36.96 17.82 -3.24
N LEU A 270 -37.39 17.87 -1.97
CA LEU A 270 -37.93 16.70 -1.27
C LEU A 270 -39.44 16.64 -1.53
N PRO A 271 -39.99 15.62 -2.20
CA PRO A 271 -41.43 15.42 -2.21
C PRO A 271 -41.88 15.01 -0.81
N LEU A 272 -42.53 15.96 -0.11
CA LEU A 272 -43.41 15.68 1.02
C LEU A 272 -44.59 14.86 0.50
N THR A 273 -44.53 13.53 0.59
CA THR A 273 -45.74 12.70 0.54
C THR A 273 -46.39 12.71 1.91
N ARG A 274 -47.42 13.55 2.07
CA ARG A 274 -48.39 13.45 3.17
C ARG A 274 -49.75 13.06 2.58
N ASN A 275 -50.43 12.18 3.32
CA ASN A 275 -51.83 11.73 3.23
C ASN A 275 -52.14 10.51 2.35
N GLN A 276 -52.22 9.35 3.00
CA GLN A 276 -53.48 8.58 2.99
C GLN A 276 -53.83 8.17 4.43
N ASP A 277 -54.81 8.86 5.00
CA ASP A 277 -55.81 8.27 5.90
C ASP A 277 -57.14 8.56 5.20
N PRO A 278 -58.01 7.55 5.02
CA PRO A 278 -59.09 7.41 5.99
C PRO A 278 -59.53 5.96 6.23
N ALA A 279 -59.80 5.61 7.50
CA ALA A 279 -61.13 5.22 7.96
C ALA A 279 -61.03 4.45 9.29
N ARG A 280 -61.60 5.07 10.33
CA ARG A 280 -62.05 4.38 11.54
C ARG A 280 -63.33 3.58 11.23
N SER A 281 -63.32 2.33 11.64
CA SER A 281 -64.42 1.66 12.35
C SER A 281 -63.80 0.68 13.33
#